data_AF-A0AAU2XHJ7-F1
#
_entry.id   AF-A0AAU2XHJ7-F1
#
_cell.length_a   1.000
_cell.length_b   1.000
_cell.length_c   1.000
_cell.angle_alpha   90.00
_cell.angle_beta   90.00
_cell.angle_gamma   90.00
#
_symmetry.space_group_name_H-M   'P 1'
#
loop_
_entity.id
_entity.type
_entity.pdbx_description
1 polymer ?
#
loop_
_entity_poly.entity_id
_entity_poly.type
_entity_poly.pdbx_seq_one_letter_code
_entity_poly.pdbx_strand_id
1 'polypeptide(L)'
;MAETTVKVDTSTRDTLQGLAAAEGLSVKAYIAKVAGEKEQERALQTATAAFRRTISEPGVMDAFDAEFGGLPAVAHDTSRAA
;
A
#
# COMPACT_ATOMS: atom_id res chain seq x y z
N MET A 1 -0.79 -15.12 -23.42
CA MET A 1 -1.92 -14.16 -23.33
C MET A 1 -2.09 -13.51 -24.69
N ALA A 2 -3.32 -13.26 -25.12
CA ALA A 2 -3.58 -12.60 -26.41
C ALA A 2 -3.10 -11.14 -26.37
N GLU A 3 -2.53 -10.67 -27.46
CA GLU A 3 -2.17 -9.26 -27.61
C GLU A 3 -3.37 -8.47 -28.15
N THR A 4 -3.52 -7.24 -27.69
CA THR A 4 -4.57 -6.32 -28.14
C THR A 4 -3.99 -4.95 -28.42
N THR A 5 -4.75 -4.10 -29.09
CA THR A 5 -4.35 -2.73 -29.43
C THR A 5 -5.34 -1.74 -28.84
N VAL A 6 -4.81 -0.62 -28.34
CA VAL A 6 -5.60 0.50 -27.79
C VAL A 6 -5.21 1.75 -28.56
N LYS A 7 -6.21 2.52 -28.98
CA LYS A 7 -5.98 3.81 -29.64
C LYS A 7 -5.64 4.86 -28.58
N VAL A 8 -4.54 5.56 -28.81
CA VAL A 8 -4.10 6.73 -28.03
C VAL A 8 -3.70 7.82 -29.02
N ASP A 9 -3.72 9.08 -28.59
CA ASP A 9 -3.15 10.16 -29.38
C ASP A 9 -1.62 10.03 -29.48
N THR A 10 -1.03 10.72 -30.45
CA THR A 10 0.41 10.64 -30.72
C THR A 10 1.26 11.17 -29.56
N SER A 11 0.79 12.22 -28.86
CA SER A 11 1.50 12.79 -27.71
C SER A 11 1.57 11.82 -26.55
N THR A 12 0.46 11.13 -26.26
CA THR A 12 0.39 10.07 -25.26
C THR A 12 1.32 8.91 -25.62
N ARG A 13 1.32 8.47 -26.87
CA ARG A 13 2.23 7.41 -27.36
C ARG A 13 3.70 7.80 -27.23
N ASP A 14 4.06 9.04 -27.56
CA ASP A 14 5.44 9.53 -27.45
C ASP A 14 5.87 9.66 -25.97
N THR A 15 4.96 10.10 -25.10
CA THR A 15 5.17 10.16 -23.65
C THR A 15 5.43 8.77 -23.07
N LEU A 16 4.60 7.77 -23.42
CA LEU A 16 4.78 6.39 -22.99
C LEU A 16 6.09 5.78 -23.49
N GLN A 17 6.51 6.12 -24.71
CA GLN A 17 7.81 5.71 -25.23
C GLN A 17 8.97 6.30 -24.43
N GLY A 18 8.93 7.60 -24.13
CA GLY A 18 9.96 8.26 -23.33
C GLY A 18 10.06 7.67 -21.92
N LEU A 19 8.92 7.45 -21.26
CA LEU A 19 8.86 6.85 -19.91
C LEU A 19 9.39 5.40 -19.92
N ALA A 20 8.96 4.58 -20.88
CA ALA A 20 9.45 3.22 -21.00
C ALA A 20 10.96 3.18 -21.27
N ALA A 21 11.46 4.04 -22.16
CA ALA A 21 12.88 4.13 -22.48
C ALA A 21 13.73 4.56 -21.27
N ALA A 22 13.24 5.51 -20.46
CA ALA A 22 13.91 5.94 -19.23
C ALA A 22 14.09 4.80 -18.21
N GLU A 23 13.22 3.80 -18.24
CA GLU A 23 13.30 2.60 -17.40
C GLU A 23 13.94 1.39 -18.11
N GLY A 24 14.41 1.54 -19.35
CA GLY A 24 14.95 0.43 -20.15
C GLY A 24 13.91 -0.64 -20.51
N LEU A 25 12.63 -0.28 -20.55
CA LEU A 25 11.51 -1.17 -20.83
C LEU A 25 10.95 -0.96 -22.24
N SER A 26 10.31 -2.00 -22.78
CA SER A 26 9.39 -1.82 -23.90
C SER A 26 8.11 -1.11 -23.44
N VAL A 27 7.43 -0.40 -24.34
CA VAL A 27 6.13 0.23 -24.03
C VAL A 27 5.12 -0.78 -23.48
N LYS A 28 5.10 -2.00 -24.03
CA LYS A 28 4.25 -3.10 -23.52
C LYS A 28 4.56 -3.45 -22.07
N ALA A 29 5.85 -3.64 -21.75
CA ALA A 29 6.29 -3.97 -20.39
C ALA A 29 6.02 -2.82 -19.42
N TYR A 30 6.24 -1.58 -19.86
CA TYR A 30 5.94 -0.38 -19.08
C TYR A 30 4.45 -0.26 -18.76
N ILE A 31 3.56 -0.44 -19.75
CA ILE A 31 2.10 -0.41 -19.52
C ILE A 31 1.67 -1.52 -18.55
N ALA A 32 2.23 -2.73 -18.66
CA ALA A 32 1.92 -3.82 -17.75
C ALA A 32 2.36 -3.51 -16.30
N LYS A 33 3.55 -2.93 -16.14
CA LYS A 33 4.07 -2.46 -14.85
C LYS A 33 3.14 -1.41 -14.23
N VAL A 34 2.83 -0.35 -14.98
CA VAL A 34 1.96 0.75 -14.54
C VAL A 34 0.56 0.24 -14.18
N ALA A 35 0.01 -0.72 -14.94
CA ALA A 35 -1.28 -1.34 -14.60
C ALA A 35 -1.24 -2.05 -13.25
N GLY A 36 -0.17 -2.79 -12.95
CA GLY A 36 0.04 -3.42 -11.65
C GLY A 36 0.18 -2.41 -10.51
N GLU A 37 0.97 -1.36 -10.72
CA GLU A 37 1.15 -0.27 -9.75
C GLU A 37 -0.18 0.44 -9.44
N LYS A 38 -1.02 0.69 -10.46
CA LYS A 38 -2.33 1.33 -10.29
C LYS A 38 -3.34 0.45 -9.57
N GLU A 39 -3.33 -0.85 -9.82
CA GLU A 39 -4.17 -1.79 -9.07
C GLU A 39 -3.78 -1.82 -7.59
N GLN A 40 -2.47 -1.86 -7.31
CA GLN A 40 -1.97 -1.80 -5.94
C GLN A 40 -2.31 -0.47 -5.25
N GLU A 41 -2.19 0.66 -5.94
CA GLU A 41 -2.59 1.97 -5.43
C GLU A 41 -4.07 1.97 -5.03
N ARG A 42 -4.95 1.42 -5.89
CA ARG A 42 -6.38 1.31 -5.62
C ARG A 42 -6.69 0.40 -4.43
N ALA A 43 -6.00 -0.73 -4.33
CA ALA A 43 -6.14 -1.64 -3.21
C ALA A 43 -5.73 -0.95 -1.89
N LEU A 44 -4.62 -0.21 -1.91
CA LEU A 44 -4.13 0.53 -0.74
C LEU A 44 -5.10 1.65 -0.34
N GLN A 45 -5.65 2.40 -1.30
CA GLN A 45 -6.66 3.43 -1.02
C GLN A 45 -7.90 2.83 -0.36
N THR A 46 -8.36 1.67 -0.85
CA THR A 46 -9.51 0.95 -0.30
C THR A 46 -9.25 0.47 1.13
N ALA A 47 -8.10 -0.19 1.36
CA ALA A 47 -7.71 -0.65 2.69
C ALA A 47 -7.56 0.52 3.68
N THR A 48 -6.96 1.62 3.23
CA THR A 48 -6.79 2.83 4.05
C THR A 48 -8.14 3.44 4.42
N ALA A 49 -9.09 3.51 3.48
CA ALA A 49 -10.43 4.01 3.76
C ALA A 49 -11.17 3.12 4.76
N ALA A 50 -11.09 1.80 4.61
CA ALA A 50 -11.68 0.84 5.53
C ALA A 50 -11.07 0.98 6.93
N PHE A 51 -9.73 1.01 7.03
CA PHE A 51 -9.03 1.18 8.30
C PHE A 51 -9.44 2.49 9.00
N ARG A 52 -9.41 3.63 8.27
CA ARG A 52 -9.81 4.94 8.81
C ARG A 52 -11.25 4.92 9.33
N ARG A 53 -12.16 4.27 8.60
CA ARG A 53 -13.55 4.10 9.06
C ARG A 53 -13.59 3.36 10.38
N THR A 54 -12.95 2.18 10.46
CA THR A 54 -12.96 1.34 11.65
C THR A 54 -12.38 2.05 12.88
N ILE A 55 -11.24 2.71 12.76
CA ILE A 55 -10.63 3.41 13.91
C ILE A 55 -11.39 4.68 14.34
N SER A 56 -12.29 5.18 13.48
CA SER A 56 -13.16 6.31 13.81
C SER A 56 -14.48 5.87 14.46
N GLU A 57 -14.76 4.56 14.52
CA GLU A 57 -15.94 4.05 15.21
C GLU A 57 -15.78 4.22 16.73
N PRO A 58 -16.81 4.73 17.43
CA PRO A 58 -16.73 4.92 18.88
C PRO A 58 -16.36 3.63 19.62
N GLY A 59 -15.43 3.73 20.57
CA GLY A 59 -15.00 2.61 21.40
C GLY A 59 -13.96 1.67 20.78
N VAL A 60 -13.65 1.78 19.48
CA VAL A 60 -12.64 0.91 18.83
C VAL A 60 -11.23 1.23 19.33
N MET A 61 -10.84 2.50 19.39
CA MET A 61 -9.53 2.88 19.92
C MET A 61 -9.43 2.66 21.43
N ASP A 62 -10.49 2.94 22.18
CA ASP A 62 -10.52 2.69 23.62
C ASP A 62 -10.33 1.19 23.94
N ALA A 63 -10.99 0.30 23.19
CA ALA A 63 -10.83 -1.14 23.34
C ALA A 63 -9.42 -1.61 22.95
N PHE A 64 -8.87 -1.07 21.86
CA PHE A 64 -7.51 -1.37 21.43
C PHE A 64 -6.47 -0.94 22.48
N ASP A 65 -6.59 0.27 23.02
CA ASP A 65 -5.71 0.78 24.06
C ASP A 65 -5.81 -0.02 25.37
N ALA A 66 -7.00 -0.51 25.72
CA ALA A 66 -7.19 -1.37 26.88
C ALA A 66 -6.48 -2.73 26.73
N GLU A 67 -6.44 -3.29 25.52
CA GLU A 67 -5.84 -4.59 25.25
C GLU A 67 -4.33 -4.51 24.96
N PHE A 68 -3.88 -3.44 24.30
CA PHE A 68 -2.51 -3.32 23.76
C PHE A 68 -1.73 -2.08 24.25
N GLY A 69 -2.36 -1.13 24.92
CA GLY A 69 -1.75 0.14 25.36
C GLY A 69 -0.97 0.09 26.68
N GLY A 70 -1.01 -1.04 27.39
CA GLY A 70 -0.23 -1.24 28.63
C GLY A 70 1.22 -1.63 28.36
N LEU A 71 2.17 -1.05 29.08
CA LEU A 71 3.53 -1.60 29.15
C LEU A 71 3.47 -2.99 29.81
N PRO A 72 4.17 -4.02 29.28
CA PRO A 72 4.23 -5.30 29.94
C PRO A 72 4.78 -5.11 31.36
N ALA A 73 4.14 -5.73 32.35
CA ALA A 73 4.62 -5.72 33.72
C ALA A 73 5.96 -6.45 33.77
N VAL A 74 7.06 -5.71 33.71
CA VAL A 74 8.39 -6.25 33.96
C VAL A 74 8.43 -6.57 35.45
N ALA A 75 8.25 -7.85 35.80
CA ALA A 75 8.47 -8.32 37.15
C ALA A 75 9.97 -8.15 37.46
N HIS A 76 10.33 -7.05 38.12
CA HIS A 76 11.65 -6.95 38.74
C HIS A 76 11.68 -7.95 39.88
N ASP A 77 12.23 -9.14 39.61
CA ASP A 77 12.58 -10.11 40.64
C ASP A 77 13.71 -9.52 41.49
N THR A 78 13.34 -8.76 42.51
CA THR A 78 14.28 -8.31 43.55
C THR A 78 14.60 -9.51 44.43
N SER A 79 15.52 -10.36 43.96
CA SER A 79 16.21 -11.31 44.82
C SER A 79 17.08 -10.51 45.79
N ARG A 80 16.55 -10.28 46.99
CA ARG A 80 17.29 -9.70 48.10
C ARG A 80 18.17 -10.80 48.69
N ALA A 81 19.46 -10.77 48.36
CA ALA A 81 20.46 -11.62 48.99
C ALA A 81 20.53 -11.34 50.50
N ALA A 82 20.53 -12.40 51.31
CA ALA A 82 20.74 -12.41 52.75
C ALA A 82 22.19 -12.80 53.06
#